data_AF-A0A250KR22-F1
#
_entry.id   AF-A0A250KR22-F1
#
_cell.length_a   1.000
_cell.length_b   1.000
_cell.length_c   1.000
_cell.angle_alpha   90.00
_cell.angle_beta   90.00
_cell.angle_gamma   90.00
#
_symmetry.space_group_name_H-M   'P 1'
#
loop_
_entity.id
_entity.type
_entity.pdbx_description
1 polymer ?
#
loop_
_entity_poly.entity_id
_entity_poly.type
_entity_poly.pdbx_seq_one_letter_code
_entity_poly.pdbx_strand_id
1 'polypeptide(L)'
;MAAALHFVTNTLRMLSGLLIWAAHFGIVYIATALVCARGFQELKWFGVGVVAWMVAIATTLAVGGILVVLVPAWRDLYRRSSWSATPAFIDWMTVAFGALALLAIVWVTLPVMLVPIC
;
A
#
# COMPACT_ATOMS: atom_id res chain seq x y z
N MET A 1 15.05 -17.55 20.77
CA MET A 1 13.88 -16.67 20.54
C MET A 1 14.25 -15.31 19.92
N ALA A 2 15.23 -14.57 20.44
CA ALA A 2 15.59 -13.24 19.92
C ALA A 2 15.98 -13.22 18.42
N ALA A 3 16.74 -14.22 17.95
CA ALA A 3 17.13 -14.31 16.53
C ALA A 3 15.93 -14.51 15.58
N ALA A 4 14.94 -15.31 15.98
CA ALA A 4 13.73 -15.55 15.20
C ALA A 4 12.85 -14.29 15.09
N LEU A 5 12.72 -13.53 16.18
CA LEU A 5 12.01 -12.25 16.20
C LEU A 5 12.66 -11.21 15.28
N HIS A 6 14.00 -11.14 15.27
CA HIS A 6 14.73 -10.26 14.36
C HIS A 6 14.52 -10.62 12.89
N PHE A 7 14.56 -11.92 12.56
CA PHE A 7 14.30 -12.38 11.19
C PHE A 7 12.88 -12.03 10.73
N VAL A 8 11.86 -12.33 11.55
CA VAL A 8 10.46 -12.03 11.23
C VAL A 8 10.26 -10.53 11.03
N THR A 9 10.80 -9.70 11.92
CA THR A 9 10.65 -8.24 11.84
C THR A 9 11.30 -7.67 10.57
N ASN A 10 12.49 -8.15 10.20
CA ASN A 10 13.17 -7.72 8.98
C ASN A 10 12.42 -8.14 7.72
N THR A 11 11.93 -9.38 7.68
CA THR A 11 11.14 -9.89 6.55
C THR A 11 9.82 -9.12 6.41
N LEU A 12 9.12 -8.86 7.52
CA LEU A 12 7.91 -8.03 7.53
C LEU A 12 8.19 -6.60 7.08
N ARG A 13 9.34 -6.03 7.46
CA ARG A 13 9.75 -4.70 7.00
C ARG A 13 9.96 -4.68 5.49
N MET A 14 10.69 -5.65 4.92
CA MET A 14 10.88 -5.75 3.48
C MET A 14 9.54 -5.87 2.75
N LEU A 15 8.67 -6.77 3.21
CA LEU A 15 7.39 -7.07 2.57
C LEU A 15 6.27 -6.08 2.91
N SER A 16 6.53 -5.10 3.78
CA SER A 16 5.51 -4.17 4.27
C SER A 16 4.76 -3.47 3.14
N GLY A 17 5.46 -3.00 2.10
CA GLY A 17 4.84 -2.39 0.93
C GLY A 17 3.86 -3.33 0.23
N LEU A 18 4.25 -4.58 -0.01
CA LEU A 18 3.41 -5.59 -0.65
C LEU A 18 2.21 -5.97 0.23
N LEU A 19 2.39 -6.09 1.54
CA LEU A 19 1.31 -6.40 2.48
C LEU A 19 0.28 -5.27 2.55
N ILE A 20 0.73 -4.02 2.59
CA ILE A 20 -0.15 -2.84 2.58
C ILE A 20 -0.90 -2.76 1.25
N TRP A 21 -0.22 -2.98 0.12
CA TRP A 21 -0.88 -3.04 -1.19
C TRP A 21 -1.91 -4.17 -1.27
N ALA A 22 -1.59 -5.38 -0.79
CA ALA A 22 -2.52 -6.50 -0.82
C ALA A 22 -3.79 -6.22 0.00
N ALA A 23 -3.64 -5.61 1.19
CA ALA A 23 -4.76 -5.18 2.00
C ALA A 23 -5.60 -4.09 1.31
N HIS A 24 -4.94 -3.08 0.75
CA HIS A 24 -5.60 -2.02 -0.03
C HIS A 24 -6.39 -2.59 -1.20
N PHE A 25 -5.75 -3.43 -2.02
CA PHE A 25 -6.37 -4.07 -3.17
C PHE A 25 -7.59 -4.90 -2.76
N GLY A 26 -7.47 -5.70 -1.69
CA GLY A 26 -8.59 -6.48 -1.16
C GLY A 26 -9.78 -5.62 -0.74
N ILE A 27 -9.53 -4.51 -0.03
CA ILE A 27 -10.58 -3.56 0.38
C ILE A 27 -11.28 -2.95 -0.83
N VAL A 28 -10.51 -2.44 -1.80
CA VAL A 28 -11.06 -1.81 -3.02
C VAL A 28 -11.89 -2.81 -3.82
N TYR A 29 -11.39 -4.04 -3.97
CA TYR A 29 -12.05 -5.08 -4.75
C TYR A 29 -13.35 -5.56 -4.09
N ILE A 30 -13.33 -5.80 -2.76
CA ILE A 30 -14.53 -6.19 -2.00
C ILE A 30 -15.57 -5.07 -2.04
N ALA A 31 -15.17 -3.81 -1.84
CA ALA A 31 -16.06 -2.66 -1.93
C ALA A 31 -16.74 -2.57 -3.29
N THR A 32 -15.96 -2.72 -4.37
CA THR A 32 -16.44 -2.73 -5.75
C THR A 32 -17.44 -3.86 -5.99
N ALA A 33 -17.09 -5.09 -5.59
CA ALA A 33 -17.96 -6.26 -5.75
C ALA A 33 -19.28 -6.11 -4.99
N LEU A 34 -19.24 -5.59 -3.76
CA LEU A 34 -20.45 -5.37 -2.96
C LEU A 34 -21.38 -4.34 -3.60
N VAL A 35 -20.83 -3.29 -4.22
CA VAL A 35 -21.64 -2.26 -4.87
C VAL A 35 -22.34 -2.79 -6.10
N CYS A 36 -21.64 -3.54 -6.96
CA CYS A 36 -22.29 -4.14 -8.13
C CYS A 36 -23.28 -5.25 -7.75
N ALA A 37 -23.02 -6.00 -6.67
CA ALA A 37 -23.93 -7.07 -6.21
C ALA A 37 -25.17 -6.54 -5.46
N ARG A 38 -25.05 -5.44 -4.71
CA ARG A 38 -26.13 -4.89 -3.85
C ARG A 38 -26.82 -3.66 -4.44
N GLY A 39 -26.34 -3.12 -5.57
CA GLY A 39 -26.90 -1.94 -6.21
C GLY A 39 -26.63 -0.63 -5.48
N PHE A 40 -25.55 -0.54 -4.70
CA PHE A 40 -25.20 0.66 -3.93
C PHE A 40 -24.62 1.81 -4.77
N GLN A 41 -24.69 1.72 -6.10
CA GLN A 41 -24.14 2.70 -7.04
C GLN A 41 -24.71 4.12 -6.86
N GLU A 42 -25.95 4.24 -6.38
CA GLU A 42 -26.60 5.54 -6.16
C GLU A 42 -26.35 6.15 -4.77
N LEU A 43 -25.71 5.43 -3.85
CA LEU A 43 -25.36 5.99 -2.54
C LEU A 43 -24.23 7.01 -2.70
N LYS A 44 -24.59 8.28 -2.54
CA LYS A 44 -23.68 9.43 -2.60
C LYS A 44 -23.60 10.09 -1.24
N TRP A 45 -22.38 10.40 -0.81
CA TRP A 45 -22.09 11.20 0.37
C TRP A 45 -21.33 12.45 -0.07
N PHE A 46 -21.87 13.64 0.26
CA PHE A 46 -21.36 14.93 -0.21
C PHE A 46 -21.28 15.03 -1.75
N GLY A 47 -22.22 14.39 -2.45
CA GLY A 47 -22.25 14.37 -3.92
C GLY A 47 -21.27 13.38 -4.57
N VAL A 48 -20.44 12.70 -3.78
CA VAL A 48 -19.46 11.71 -4.25
C VAL A 48 -19.92 10.30 -3.87
N GLY A 49 -19.78 9.34 -4.77
CA GLY A 49 -20.17 7.94 -4.51
C GLY A 49 -19.44 7.38 -3.28
N VAL A 50 -20.15 6.61 -2.44
CA VAL A 50 -19.58 6.00 -1.23
C VAL A 50 -18.35 5.14 -1.55
N VAL A 51 -18.30 4.49 -2.73
CA VAL A 51 -17.13 3.72 -3.19
C VAL A 51 -15.92 4.60 -3.40
N ALA A 52 -16.08 5.75 -4.06
CA ALA A 52 -14.99 6.69 -4.28
C ALA A 52 -14.43 7.19 -2.94
N TRP A 53 -15.28 7.43 -1.93
CA TRP A 53 -14.83 7.75 -0.57
C TRP A 53 -14.05 6.60 0.09
N MET A 54 -14.57 5.37 0.03
CA MET A 54 -13.88 4.20 0.58
C MET A 54 -12.51 4.00 -0.08
N VAL A 55 -12.45 4.11 -1.40
CA VAL A 55 -11.21 4.00 -2.17
C VAL A 55 -10.26 5.14 -1.84
N ALA A 56 -10.74 6.38 -1.73
CA ALA A 56 -9.90 7.53 -1.35
C ALA A 56 -9.30 7.37 0.05
N ILE A 57 -10.10 6.95 1.04
CA ILE A 57 -9.64 6.73 2.42
C ILE A 57 -8.64 5.56 2.46
N ALA A 58 -8.99 4.42 1.85
CA ALA A 58 -8.11 3.25 1.80
C ALA A 58 -6.77 3.59 1.12
N THR A 59 -6.81 4.34 0.04
CA THR A 59 -5.62 4.78 -0.71
C THR A 59 -4.76 5.72 0.14
N THR A 60 -5.38 6.70 0.80
CA THR A 60 -4.66 7.65 1.66
C THR A 60 -3.97 6.93 2.81
N LEU A 61 -4.66 5.97 3.45
CA LEU A 61 -4.09 5.15 4.53
C LEU A 61 -2.96 4.25 4.02
N ALA A 62 -3.13 3.62 2.85
CA ALA A 62 -2.13 2.75 2.26
C ALA A 62 -0.85 3.51 1.86
N VAL A 63 -1.01 4.66 1.18
CA VAL A 63 0.11 5.54 0.83
C VAL A 63 0.81 6.05 2.08
N GLY A 64 0.06 6.52 3.08
CA GLY A 64 0.61 6.96 4.36
C GLY A 64 1.40 5.85 5.06
N GLY A 65 0.85 4.64 5.13
CA GLY A 65 1.51 3.48 5.71
C GLY A 65 2.80 3.10 4.98
N ILE A 66 2.79 3.11 3.64
CA ILE A 66 4.01 2.85 2.86
C ILE A 66 5.05 3.93 3.11
N LEU A 67 4.68 5.21 3.11
CA LEU A 67 5.61 6.32 3.34
C LEU A 67 6.28 6.26 4.70
N VAL A 68 5.58 5.81 5.75
CA VAL A 68 6.14 5.64 7.10
C VAL A 68 7.32 4.67 7.10
N VAL A 69 7.28 3.60 6.28
CA VAL A 69 8.37 2.61 6.20
C VAL A 69 9.40 2.99 5.13
N LEU A 70 8.94 3.54 4.01
CA LEU A 70 9.74 3.87 2.84
C LEU A 70 10.70 5.04 3.09
N VAL A 71 10.21 6.12 3.72
CA VAL A 71 10.99 7.35 3.90
C VAL A 71 12.23 7.12 4.78
N PRO A 72 12.13 6.43 5.94
CA PRO A 72 13.31 6.08 6.74
C PRO A 72 14.29 5.18 5.98
N ALA A 73 13.80 4.13 5.31
CA ALA A 73 14.65 3.20 4.55
C ALA A 73 15.41 3.92 3.42
N TRP A 74 14.75 4.82 2.70
CA TRP A 74 15.37 5.66 1.67
C TRP A 74 16.46 6.58 2.26
N ARG A 75 16.16 7.24 3.38
CA ARG A 75 17.12 8.12 4.07
C ARG A 75 18.34 7.35 4.56
N ASP A 76 18.14 6.15 5.09
CA ASP A 76 19.21 5.29 5.58
C ASP A 76 20.09 4.78 4.43
N LEU A 77 19.51 4.36 3.29
CA LEU A 77 20.28 4.01 2.09
C LEU A 77 21.18 5.14 1.60
N TYR A 78 20.63 6.36 1.55
CA TYR A 78 21.38 7.52 1.06
C TYR A 78 22.49 7.94 2.02
N ARG A 79 22.26 7.81 3.35
CA ARG A 79 23.27 8.17 4.37
C ARG A 79 24.33 7.09 4.60
N ARG A 80 24.00 5.80 4.44
CA ARG A 80 24.83 4.68 4.87
C ARG A 80 25.50 3.94 3.71
N SER A 81 26.04 4.68 2.75
CA SER A 81 26.71 4.14 1.54
C SER A 81 27.89 3.17 1.79
N SER A 82 28.28 2.86 3.03
CA SER A 82 29.49 2.06 3.32
C SER A 82 29.45 1.10 4.52
N TRP A 83 28.30 0.79 5.13
CA TRP A 83 28.25 -0.06 6.34
C TRP A 83 27.35 -1.29 6.17
N SER A 84 27.99 -2.47 6.16
CA SER A 84 27.47 -3.85 6.07
C SER A 84 26.43 -4.14 4.97
N ALA A 85 26.65 -5.19 4.19
CA ALA A 85 25.79 -5.54 3.05
C ALA A 85 24.34 -5.90 3.46
N THR A 86 24.14 -6.43 4.67
CA THR A 86 22.82 -6.92 5.11
C THR A 86 21.80 -5.82 5.37
N PRO A 87 22.06 -4.77 6.19
CA PRO A 87 21.10 -3.69 6.39
C PRO A 87 20.81 -2.92 5.09
N ALA A 88 21.84 -2.68 4.27
CA ALA A 88 21.68 -2.05 2.97
C ALA A 88 20.75 -2.86 2.04
N PHE A 89 20.87 -4.19 2.04
CA PHE A 89 19.95 -5.06 1.28
C PHE A 89 18.51 -4.98 1.81
N ILE A 90 18.32 -5.00 3.14
CA ILE A 90 16.99 -4.88 3.76
C ILE A 90 16.32 -3.56 3.36
N ASP A 91 17.05 -2.45 3.46
CA ASP A 91 16.50 -1.13 3.12
C ASP A 91 16.25 -1.02 1.61
N TRP A 92 17.12 -1.56 0.75
CA TRP A 92 16.93 -1.56 -0.70
C TRP A 92 15.69 -2.37 -1.11
N MET A 93 15.50 -3.57 -0.55
CA MET A 93 14.29 -4.37 -0.75
C MET A 93 13.03 -3.64 -0.27
N THR A 94 13.09 -3.02 0.91
CA THR A 94 11.99 -2.23 1.47
C THR A 94 11.62 -1.07 0.53
N VAL A 95 12.62 -0.39 -0.04
CA VAL A 95 12.41 0.68 -1.00
C VAL A 95 11.82 0.18 -2.31
N ALA A 96 12.38 -0.89 -2.88
CA ALA A 96 11.92 -1.46 -4.14
C ALA A 96 10.46 -1.94 -4.03
N PHE A 97 10.12 -2.70 -2.99
CA PHE A 97 8.77 -3.20 -2.77
C PHE A 97 7.79 -2.09 -2.37
N GLY A 98 8.21 -1.09 -1.59
CA GLY A 98 7.38 0.07 -1.30
C GLY A 98 7.07 0.91 -2.55
N ALA A 99 8.07 1.14 -3.42
CA ALA A 99 7.87 1.85 -4.68
C ALA A 99 6.96 1.09 -5.64
N LEU A 100 7.17 -0.23 -5.77
CA LEU A 100 6.30 -1.10 -6.56
C LEU A 100 4.86 -1.10 -6.04
N ALA A 101 4.67 -1.16 -4.71
CA ALA A 101 3.37 -1.09 -4.08
C ALA A 101 2.67 0.24 -4.35
N LEU A 102 3.37 1.38 -4.28
CA LEU A 102 2.80 2.69 -4.64
C LEU A 102 2.36 2.73 -6.10
N LEU A 103 3.19 2.24 -7.01
CA LEU A 103 2.83 2.15 -8.43
C LEU A 103 1.56 1.30 -8.62
N ALA A 104 1.48 0.16 -7.94
CA ALA A 104 0.33 -0.72 -8.01
C ALA A 104 -0.94 -0.09 -7.41
N ILE A 105 -0.84 0.66 -6.30
CA ILE A 105 -1.96 1.44 -5.74
C ILE A 105 -2.45 2.49 -6.73
N VAL A 106 -1.55 3.25 -7.35
CA VAL A 106 -1.91 4.23 -8.38
C VAL A 106 -2.62 3.55 -9.54
N TRP A 107 -2.11 2.41 -9.99
CA TRP A 107 -2.70 1.64 -11.08
C TRP A 107 -4.10 1.10 -10.75
N VAL A 108 -4.34 0.67 -9.51
CA VAL A 108 -5.65 0.17 -9.07
C VAL A 108 -6.67 1.31 -8.88
N THR A 109 -6.22 2.47 -8.43
CA THR A 109 -7.10 3.61 -8.13
C THR A 109 -7.50 4.41 -9.36
N LEU A 110 -6.62 4.50 -10.37
CA LEU A 110 -6.90 5.16 -11.64
C LEU A 110 -8.21 4.70 -12.33
N PRO A 111 -8.42 3.40 -12.62
CA PRO A 111 -9.61 2.95 -13.35
C PRO A 111 -10.89 3.20 -12.56
N VAL A 112 -10.86 3.09 -11.23
CA VAL A 112 -12.03 3.36 -10.37
C VAL A 112 -12.52 4.81 -10.52
N MET A 113 -11.63 5.75 -10.84
CA MET A 113 -11.97 7.16 -11.01
C MET A 113 -12.35 7.53 -12.45
N LEU A 114 -11.95 6.71 -13.43
CA LEU A 114 -12.14 7.01 -14.85
C LEU A 114 -13.35 6.32 -15.47
N VAL A 115 -13.76 5.17 -14.93
CA VAL A 115 -14.73 4.28 -15.56
C VAL A 115 -15.87 4.00 -14.57
N PRO A 116 -17.13 3.87 -15.04
CA PRO A 116 -18.21 3.34 -14.22
C PRO A 116 -17.81 2.01 -13.60
N ILE A 117 -18.06 1.87 -12.30
CA ILE A 117 -17.66 0.72 -11.48
C ILE A 117 -18.46 -0.53 -11.88
N CYS A 118 -19.72 -0.26 -12.23
CA CYS A 118 -20.70 -1.09 -12.90
C CYS A 118 -21.33 -0.17 -13.98
#